data_AF-A0A399X1T3-F1
#
_entry.id   AF-A0A399X1T3-F1
#
_cell.length_a   1.000
_cell.length_b   1.000
_cell.length_c   1.000
_cell.angle_alpha   90.00
_cell.angle_beta   90.00
_cell.angle_gamma   90.00
#
_symmetry.space_group_name_H-M   'P 1'
#
loop_
_entity.id
_entity.type
_entity.pdbx_description
1 polymer ?
#
loop_
_entity_poly.entity_id
_entity_poly.type
_entity_poly.pdbx_seq_one_letter_code
_entity_poly.pdbx_strand_id
1 'polypeptide(L)' 'MAPVINAERRERDLPIPERKPGEDEGPSKRDVRKPQGDNELLRRMRKVDPDQAKKYRQRSGE' A
#
# COMPACT_ATOMS: atom_id res chain seq x y z
N MET A 1 18.16 -10.57 -36.12
CA MET A 1 18.47 -11.05 -34.77
C MET A 1 18.48 -9.84 -33.85
N ALA A 2 17.50 -9.69 -32.96
CA ALA A 2 17.43 -8.55 -32.03
C ALA A 2 18.27 -8.86 -30.78
N PRO A 3 19.00 -7.88 -30.20
CA PRO A 3 19.82 -8.12 -29.01
C PRO A 3 18.95 -8.32 -27.76
N VAL A 4 19.30 -9.33 -26.97
CA VAL A 4 18.70 -9.60 -25.65
C VAL A 4 19.27 -8.58 -24.66
N ILE A 5 18.43 -7.69 -24.15
CA ILE A 5 18.76 -6.77 -23.05
C ILE A 5 18.72 -7.57 -21.74
N ASN A 6 19.89 -7.92 -21.21
CA ASN A 6 20.01 -8.43 -19.85
C ASN A 6 19.75 -7.28 -18.88
N ALA A 7 18.51 -7.16 -18.41
CA ALA A 7 18.09 -6.18 -17.42
C ALA A 7 18.38 -6.68 -16.00
N GLU A 8 19.66 -6.74 -15.63
CA GLU A 8 20.02 -6.94 -14.22
C GLU A 8 19.55 -5.73 -13.41
N ARG A 9 18.70 -5.95 -12.40
CA ARG A 9 18.27 -4.93 -11.45
C ARG A 9 19.50 -4.46 -10.68
N ARG A 10 20.06 -3.31 -11.06
CA ARG A 10 21.06 -2.61 -10.25
C ARG A 10 20.37 -2.02 -9.01
N GLU A 11 20.57 -2.65 -7.86
CA GLU A 11 20.26 -2.01 -6.59
C GLU A 11 21.29 -0.88 -6.39
N ARG A 12 20.79 0.35 -6.33
CA ARG A 12 21.62 1.50 -5.95
C ARG A 12 21.70 1.49 -4.42
N ASP A 13 22.91 1.44 -3.87
CA ASP A 13 23.17 1.76 -2.47
C ASP A 13 22.78 3.22 -2.23
N LEU A 14 21.50 3.44 -1.90
CA LEU A 14 20.99 4.74 -1.49
C LEU A 14 21.06 4.80 0.04
N PRO A 15 21.57 5.88 0.62
CA PRO A 15 21.53 6.05 2.07
C PRO A 15 20.07 6.01 2.55
N ILE A 16 19.84 5.35 3.67
CA ILE A 16 18.53 5.35 4.35
C ILE A 16 18.19 6.82 4.64
N PRO A 17 17.02 7.32 4.22
CA PRO A 17 16.66 8.71 4.48
C PRO A 17 16.66 8.97 5.99
N GLU A 18 17.41 9.97 6.41
CA GLU A 18 17.44 10.43 7.80
C GLU A 18 16.05 10.94 8.17
N ARG A 19 15.42 10.32 9.17
CA ARG A 19 14.20 10.86 9.77
C ARG A 19 14.57 12.12 10.52
N LYS A 20 13.88 13.23 10.25
CA LYS A 20 14.11 14.48 10.96
C LYS A 20 13.73 14.28 12.44
N PRO A 21 14.64 14.53 13.40
CA PRO A 21 14.27 14.51 14.81
C PRO A 21 13.32 15.69 15.07
N GLY A 22 12.06 15.40 15.41
CA GLY A 22 11.02 16.41 15.67
C GLY A 22 9.65 16.17 15.03
N GLU A 23 9.46 15.11 14.23
CA GLU A 23 8.12 14.74 13.74
C GLU A 23 7.19 14.15 14.82
N ASP A 24 7.66 14.06 16.07
CA ASP A 24 6.89 13.61 17.24
C ASP A 24 6.05 14.73 17.90
N GLU A 25 6.18 16.00 17.46
CA GLU A 25 5.37 17.12 17.96
C GLU A 25 4.06 17.32 17.14
N GLY A 26 3.61 16.27 16.47
CA GLY A 26 2.31 16.18 15.82
C GLY A 26 1.38 15.24 16.58
N PRO A 27 0.04 15.29 16.33
CA PRO A 27 -0.85 14.30 16.89
C PRO A 27 -0.35 12.89 16.54
N SER A 28 -0.09 12.08 17.56
CA SER A 28 0.40 10.72 17.36
C SER A 28 -0.56 9.95 16.45
N LYS A 29 0.01 9.09 15.61
CA LYS A 29 -0.78 8.20 14.77
C LYS A 29 -1.80 7.47 15.65
N ARG A 30 -3.08 7.52 15.27
CA ARG A 30 -4.14 6.79 15.98
C ARG A 30 -3.78 5.32 16.06
N ASP A 31 -3.98 4.71 17.23
CA ASP A 31 -3.86 3.26 17.41
C ASP A 31 -5.07 2.58 16.73
N VAL A 32 -4.99 2.44 15.41
CA VAL A 32 -5.99 1.75 14.60
C VAL A 32 -5.43 0.38 14.27
N ARG A 33 -6.09 -0.66 14.78
CA ARG A 33 -5.77 -2.04 14.43
C ARG A 33 -5.97 -2.25 12.92
N LYS A 34 -5.03 -2.95 12.29
CA LYS A 34 -5.21 -3.41 10.91
C LYS A 34 -6.49 -4.26 10.83
N PRO A 35 -7.28 -4.11 9.75
CA PRO A 35 -8.45 -4.94 9.55
C PRO A 35 -8.07 -6.42 9.65
N GLN A 36 -8.84 -7.18 10.42
CA GLN A 36 -8.60 -8.57 10.73
C GLN A 36 -9.37 -9.41 9.70
N GLY A 37 -8.74 -9.63 8.54
CA GLY A 37 -9.22 -10.57 7.53
C GLY A 37 -9.25 -9.99 6.13
N ASP A 38 -8.94 -10.87 5.17
CA ASP A 38 -8.74 -10.57 3.75
C ASP A 38 -9.98 -9.92 3.09
N ASN A 39 -11.16 -10.06 3.69
CA ASN A 39 -12.43 -9.58 3.14
C ASN A 39 -13.10 -8.44 3.95
N GLU A 40 -12.47 -7.96 5.02
CA GLU A 40 -13.11 -6.98 5.90
C GLU A 40 -13.31 -5.62 5.22
N LEU A 41 -12.34 -5.20 4.40
CA LEU A 41 -12.43 -3.98 3.61
C LEU A 41 -13.60 -4.02 2.64
N LEU A 42 -13.72 -5.09 1.85
CA LEU A 42 -14.83 -5.29 0.90
C LEU A 42 -16.19 -5.31 1.61
N ARG A 43 -16.28 -5.95 2.79
CA ARG A 43 -17.53 -5.98 3.58
C ARG A 43 -17.94 -4.59 4.06
N ARG A 44 -16.99 -3.77 4.52
CA ARG A 44 -17.25 -2.39 4.94
C ARG A 44 -17.60 -1.51 3.74
N MET A 45 -16.87 -1.65 2.64
CA MET A 45 -17.16 -0.94 1.39
C MET A 45 -18.57 -1.25 0.91
N ARG A 46 -19.01 -2.51 0.88
CA ARG A 46 -20.39 -2.85 0.47
C ARG A 46 -21.48 -2.13 1.27
N LYS A 47 -21.22 -1.83 2.55
CA LYS A 47 -22.15 -1.10 3.42
C LYS A 47 -22.15 0.41 3.17
N VAL A 48 -20.99 0.98 2.83
CA VAL A 48 -20.79 2.42 2.64
C VAL A 48 -21.04 2.82 1.18
N ASP A 49 -20.42 2.10 0.25
CA ASP A 49 -20.49 2.29 -1.19
C ASP A 49 -20.32 0.93 -1.92
N PRO A 50 -21.44 0.30 -2.35
CA PRO A 50 -21.39 -0.99 -3.03
C PRO A 50 -20.73 -0.95 -4.40
N ASP A 51 -20.69 0.19 -5.09
CA ASP A 51 -20.08 0.30 -6.41
C ASP A 51 -18.55 0.42 -6.32
N GLN A 52 -18.04 1.10 -5.30
CA GLN A 52 -16.61 1.08 -4.99
C GLN A 52 -16.13 -0.31 -4.61
N ALA A 53 -16.91 -1.08 -3.84
CA ALA A 53 -16.56 -2.46 -3.51
C ALA A 53 -16.40 -3.33 -4.77
N LYS A 54 -17.30 -3.18 -5.76
CA LYS A 54 -17.21 -3.90 -7.05
C LYS A 54 -15.94 -3.51 -7.82
N LYS A 55 -15.67 -2.21 -7.96
CA LYS A 55 -14.49 -1.69 -8.65
C LYS A 55 -13.19 -2.10 -7.98
N TYR A 56 -13.17 -2.15 -6.65
CA TYR A 56 -12.00 -2.56 -5.88
C TYR A 56 -11.73 -4.05 -6.06
N ARG A 57 -12.74 -4.92 -5.91
CA ARG A 57 -12.62 -6.36 -6.20
C ARG A 57 -12.12 -6.63 -7.62
N GLN A 58 -12.66 -5.94 -8.62
CA GLN A 58 -12.21 -6.11 -10.00
C GLN A 58 -10.76 -5.68 -10.24
N ARG A 59 -10.28 -4.64 -9.53
CA ARG A 59 -8.92 -4.11 -9.68
C ARG A 59 -7.87 -4.87 -8.86
N SER A 60 -8.21 -5.21 -7.62
CA SER A 60 -7.30 -5.87 -6.67
C SER A 60 -7.25 -7.38 -6.86
N GLY A 61 -8.33 -7.99 -7.37
CA GLY A 61 -8.47 -9.45 -7.41
C GLY A 61 -8.78 -10.08 -6.04
N GLU A 62 -9.02 -9.25 -5.00
CA GLU A 62 -9.50 -9.69 -3.68
C GLU A 62 -10.98 -10.13 -3.70
#